data_AF-A0A9P0KJY5-F1
#
_entry.id   AF-A0A9P0KJY5-F1
#
_cell.length_a   1.000
_cell.length_b   1.000
_cell.length_c   1.000
_cell.angle_alpha   90.00
_cell.angle_beta   90.00
_cell.angle_gamma   90.00
#
_symmetry.space_group_name_H-M   'P 1'
#
loop_
_entity.id
_entity.type
_entity.pdbx_description
1 polymer ?
#
loop_
_entity_poly.entity_id
_entity_poly.type
_entity_poly.pdbx_seq_one_letter_code
_entity_poly.pdbx_strand_id
1 'polypeptide(L)'
;MPKSHLLLLGGTGFIGRNIVYYWLKEHKAESIVVVDKVPPELAWMNQDHRDAFNDPRVQFRSANLIIPEACREVFDRSDGIKFDLVINCAGETRSGQSEAVYQDGILKLSLYCAREAVKRKIRFIELSSGNMNSLNRMHRESDPVAPWTSVAKWKRRVSIITFP
;
A
#
# COMPACT_ATOMS: atom_id res chain seq x y z
N MET A 1 0.08 -10.82 18.25
CA MET A 1 1.30 -10.15 17.72
C MET A 1 1.59 -8.96 18.61
N PRO A 2 2.85 -8.63 18.91
CA PRO A 2 3.18 -7.38 19.59
C PRO A 2 2.69 -6.19 18.77
N LYS A 3 2.45 -5.06 19.44
CA LYS A 3 2.12 -3.80 18.76
C LYS A 3 3.25 -3.42 17.81
N SER A 4 2.90 -2.87 16.66
CA SER A 4 3.85 -2.61 15.57
C SER A 4 3.80 -1.15 15.10
N HIS A 5 4.93 -0.65 14.61
CA HIS A 5 5.03 0.58 13.85
C HIS A 5 4.76 0.28 12.36
N LEU A 6 3.59 0.69 11.87
CA LEU A 6 3.12 0.43 10.51
C LEU A 6 3.37 1.64 9.60
N LEU A 7 3.92 1.39 8.41
CA LEU A 7 3.87 2.31 7.28
C LEU A 7 2.81 1.81 6.27
N LEU A 8 1.73 2.56 6.11
CA LEU A 8 0.65 2.23 5.19
C LEU A 8 0.67 3.16 3.98
N LEU A 9 0.91 2.60 2.80
CA LEU A 9 0.94 3.35 1.54
C LEU A 9 -0.40 3.21 0.81
N GLY A 10 -0.99 4.32 0.33
CA GLY A 10 -2.33 4.33 -0.25
C GLY A 10 -3.44 4.25 0.80
N GLY A 11 -3.23 4.90 1.94
CA GLY A 11 -4.10 4.74 3.10
C GLY A 11 -5.42 5.49 3.04
N THR A 12 -5.59 6.49 2.16
CA THR A 12 -6.88 7.16 2.02
C THR A 12 -7.77 6.46 0.98
N GLY A 13 -7.24 5.49 0.23
CA GLY A 13 -8.02 4.59 -0.62
C GLY A 13 -9.03 3.71 0.15
N PHE A 14 -9.84 2.94 -0.57
CA PHE A 14 -10.90 2.11 0.02
C PHE A 14 -10.35 1.05 1.00
N ILE A 15 -9.33 0.30 0.59
CA ILE A 15 -8.75 -0.77 1.42
C ILE A 15 -7.88 -0.18 2.53
N GLY A 16 -7.04 0.81 2.20
CA GLY A 16 -6.14 1.47 3.13
C GLY A 16 -6.86 2.04 4.35
N ARG A 17 -7.95 2.79 4.15
CA ARG A 17 -8.66 3.44 5.27
C ARG A 17 -9.27 2.42 6.25
N ASN A 18 -9.73 1.28 5.72
CA ASN A 18 -10.25 0.19 6.53
C ASN A 18 -9.13 -0.53 7.30
N ILE A 19 -7.92 -0.63 6.73
CA ILE A 19 -6.75 -1.13 7.44
C ILE A 19 -6.42 -0.23 8.63
N VAL A 20 -6.40 1.10 8.46
CA VAL A 20 -6.16 2.04 9.58
C VAL A 20 -7.17 1.81 10.70
N TYR A 21 -8.46 1.83 10.36
CA TYR A 21 -9.54 1.60 11.33
C TYR A 21 -9.39 0.26 12.06
N TYR A 22 -9.17 -0.83 11.32
CA TYR A 22 -9.00 -2.16 11.88
C TYR A 22 -7.76 -2.27 12.78
N TRP A 23 -6.63 -1.70 12.37
CA TRP A 23 -5.36 -1.81 13.11
C TRP A 23 -5.42 -1.09 14.46
N LEU A 24 -6.13 0.04 14.52
CA LEU A 24 -6.38 0.77 15.77
C LEU A 24 -7.35 0.02 16.68
N LYS A 25 -8.47 -0.46 16.12
CA LYS A 25 -9.54 -1.16 16.85
C LYS A 25 -9.06 -2.44 17.52
N GLU A 26 -8.18 -3.19 16.86
CA GLU A 26 -7.62 -4.43 17.40
C GLU A 26 -6.43 -4.20 18.35
N HIS A 27 -6.13 -2.95 18.71
CA HIS A 27 -5.00 -2.55 19.56
C HIS A 27 -3.63 -3.08 19.06
N LYS A 28 -3.48 -3.24 17.74
CA LYS A 28 -2.25 -3.72 17.09
C LYS A 28 -1.28 -2.58 16.75
N ALA A 29 -1.73 -1.34 16.83
CA ALA A 29 -0.94 -0.15 16.50
C ALA A 29 -0.18 0.41 17.71
N GLU A 30 1.14 0.51 17.59
CA GLU A 30 1.92 1.46 18.40
C GLU A 30 1.93 2.83 17.69
N SER A 31 2.23 2.84 16.39
CA SER A 31 2.04 4.01 15.53
C SER A 31 1.72 3.59 14.10
N ILE A 32 0.95 4.39 13.38
CA ILE A 32 0.67 4.20 11.95
C ILE A 32 1.06 5.48 11.22
N VAL A 33 1.98 5.38 10.26
CA VAL A 33 2.21 6.45 9.29
C VAL A 33 1.43 6.10 8.04
N VAL A 34 0.47 6.95 7.68
CA VAL A 34 -0.34 6.82 6.48
C VAL A 34 0.20 7.73 5.41
N VAL A 35 0.49 7.18 4.24
CA VAL A 35 0.95 7.93 3.07
C VAL A 35 -0.08 7.84 1.96
N ASP A 36 -0.48 8.98 1.42
CA ASP A 36 -1.32 9.04 0.22
C ASP A 36 -1.06 10.34 -0.55
N LYS A 37 -1.49 10.41 -1.81
CA LYS A 37 -1.49 11.67 -2.57
C LYS A 37 -2.68 12.54 -2.16
N VAL A 38 -3.82 11.92 -1.85
CA VAL A 38 -5.04 12.63 -1.47
C VAL A 38 -5.13 12.68 0.06
N PRO A 39 -5.18 13.86 0.66
CA PRO A 39 -5.26 13.99 2.11
C PRO A 39 -6.65 13.54 2.62
N PRO A 40 -6.76 13.08 3.89
CA PRO A 40 -7.99 12.51 4.45
C PRO A 40 -9.21 13.42 4.31
N GLU A 41 -9.02 14.74 4.44
CA GLU A 41 -10.05 15.76 4.33
C GLU A 41 -10.70 15.78 2.94
N LEU A 42 -9.98 15.37 1.91
CA LEU A 42 -10.44 15.30 0.51
C LEU A 42 -10.88 13.88 0.11
N ALA A 43 -10.74 12.88 0.99
CA ALA A 43 -10.96 11.48 0.66
C ALA A 43 -12.39 10.97 0.90
N TRP A 44 -13.33 11.88 1.24
CA TRP A 44 -14.76 11.58 1.48
C TRP A 44 -14.95 10.42 2.45
N MET A 45 -14.29 10.51 3.60
CA MET A 45 -14.38 9.51 4.66
C MET A 45 -15.74 9.58 5.37
N ASN A 46 -16.16 8.48 6.00
CA ASN A 46 -17.25 8.50 6.97
C ASN A 46 -16.71 8.94 8.35
N GLN A 47 -17.56 9.01 9.37
CA GLN A 47 -17.14 9.47 10.69
C GLN A 47 -16.10 8.53 11.33
N ASP A 48 -16.34 7.22 11.29
CA ASP A 48 -15.42 6.23 11.86
C ASP A 48 -13.99 6.33 11.29
N HIS A 49 -13.88 6.52 9.97
CA HIS A 49 -12.58 6.70 9.33
C HIS A 49 -11.96 8.05 9.69
N ARG A 50 -12.74 9.14 9.79
CA ARG A 50 -12.20 10.43 10.27
C ARG A 50 -11.64 10.32 11.67
N ASP A 51 -12.39 9.69 12.57
CA ASP A 51 -11.96 9.50 13.96
C ASP A 51 -10.70 8.64 14.04
N ALA A 52 -10.60 7.59 13.22
CA ALA A 52 -9.40 6.77 13.10
C ALA A 52 -8.19 7.58 12.61
N PHE A 53 -8.36 8.49 11.65
CA PHE A 53 -7.27 9.35 11.15
C PHE A 53 -6.89 10.48 12.12
N ASN A 54 -7.78 10.84 13.05
CA ASN A 54 -7.53 11.81 14.12
C ASN A 54 -6.92 11.17 15.39
N ASP A 55 -6.78 9.84 15.43
CA ASP A 55 -6.14 9.15 16.55
C ASP A 55 -4.68 9.60 16.66
N PRO A 56 -4.17 9.92 17.87
CA PRO A 56 -2.80 10.43 18.06
C PRO A 56 -1.71 9.45 17.62
N ARG A 57 -2.03 8.15 17.44
CA ARG A 57 -1.10 7.15 16.90
C ARG A 57 -0.99 7.21 15.38
N VAL A 58 -1.88 7.93 14.69
CA VAL A 58 -1.91 8.04 13.24
C VAL A 58 -1.28 9.36 12.80
N GLN A 59 -0.26 9.27 11.95
CA GLN A 59 0.35 10.41 11.28
C GLN A 59 0.10 10.31 9.78
N PHE A 60 -0.49 11.35 9.18
CA PHE A 60 -0.63 11.43 7.74
C PHE A 60 0.56 12.13 7.07
N ARG A 61 0.97 11.66 5.90
CA ARG A 61 1.97 12.30 5.01
C ARG A 61 1.45 12.32 3.59
N SER A 62 1.38 13.50 2.98
CA SER A 62 1.06 13.63 1.56
C SER A 62 2.30 13.36 0.72
N ALA A 63 2.27 12.36 -0.16
CA ALA A 63 3.38 12.07 -1.05
C ALA A 63 2.95 11.40 -2.36
N ASN A 64 3.67 11.71 -3.44
CA ASN A 64 3.54 11.02 -4.71
C ASN A 64 4.63 9.95 -4.84
N LEU A 65 4.28 8.70 -4.53
CA LEU A 65 5.23 7.58 -4.44
C LEU A 65 5.87 7.14 -5.77
N ILE A 66 5.43 7.70 -6.90
CA ILE A 66 6.14 7.54 -8.19
C ILE A 66 7.44 8.38 -8.25
N ILE A 67 7.61 9.33 -7.32
CA ILE A 67 8.79 10.17 -7.19
C ILE A 67 9.75 9.48 -6.19
N PRO A 68 10.95 9.05 -6.61
CA PRO A 68 11.88 8.29 -5.77
C PRO A 68 12.25 8.98 -4.46
N GLU A 69 12.45 10.30 -4.50
CA GLU A 69 12.87 11.11 -3.36
C GLU A 69 11.76 11.16 -2.32
N ALA A 70 10.53 11.46 -2.75
CA ALA A 70 9.35 11.43 -1.87
C ALA A 70 9.11 10.02 -1.31
N CYS A 71 9.31 8.98 -2.13
CA CYS A 71 9.23 7.59 -1.67
C CYS A 71 10.28 7.28 -0.59
N ARG A 72 11.50 7.80 -0.70
CA ARG A 72 12.54 7.62 0.33
C ARG A 72 12.15 8.34 1.63
N GLU A 73 11.72 9.59 1.53
CA GLU A 73 11.40 10.44 2.68
C GLU A 73 10.30 9.87 3.56
N VAL A 74 9.28 9.22 2.99
CA VAL A 74 8.19 8.66 3.80
C VAL A 74 8.62 7.47 4.66
N PHE A 75 9.74 6.82 4.34
CA PHE A 75 10.33 5.76 5.16
C PHE A 75 11.21 6.30 6.28
N ASP A 76 11.57 7.58 6.24
CA ASP A 76 12.41 8.22 7.25
C ASP A 76 11.53 8.74 8.40
N ARG A 77 12.00 8.57 9.63
CA ARG A 77 11.32 9.05 10.83
C ARG A 77 12.28 9.88 11.69
N SER A 78 11.80 11.05 12.11
CA SER A 78 12.56 11.98 12.95
C SER A 78 12.77 11.47 14.38
N ASP A 79 11.91 10.56 14.85
CA ASP A 79 12.01 9.94 16.18
C ASP A 79 13.00 8.77 16.24
N GLY A 80 13.63 8.41 15.11
CA GLY A 80 14.59 7.30 15.04
C GLY A 80 13.98 5.90 15.15
N ILE A 81 12.65 5.80 15.29
CA ILE A 81 11.94 4.53 15.37
C ILE A 81 11.93 3.89 13.97
N LYS A 82 12.09 2.56 13.90
CA LYS A 82 11.98 1.81 12.64
C LYS A 82 10.56 1.30 12.46
N PHE A 83 10.10 1.22 11.21
CA PHE A 83 8.88 0.50 10.89
C PHE A 83 9.12 -1.02 10.98
N ASP A 84 8.15 -1.74 11.53
CA ASP A 84 8.17 -3.21 11.57
C ASP A 84 7.55 -3.80 10.31
N LEU A 85 6.57 -3.09 9.75
CA LEU A 85 5.74 -3.53 8.65
C LEU A 85 5.42 -2.38 7.71
N VAL A 86 5.51 -2.66 6.42
CA VAL A 86 5.01 -1.81 5.35
C VAL A 86 3.89 -2.57 4.64
N ILE A 87 2.73 -1.95 4.50
CA ILE A 87 1.64 -2.47 3.67
C ILE A 87 1.43 -1.49 2.51
N ASN A 88 1.62 -1.96 1.29
CA ASN A 88 1.39 -1.17 0.09
C ASN A 88 0.01 -1.44 -0.50
N CYS A 89 -0.92 -0.51 -0.27
CA CYS A 89 -2.23 -0.46 -0.93
C CYS A 89 -2.27 0.57 -2.07
N ALA A 90 -1.19 1.34 -2.28
CA ALA A 90 -1.15 2.34 -3.33
C ALA A 90 -1.09 1.67 -4.72
N GLY A 91 -1.78 2.28 -5.67
CA GLY A 91 -1.86 1.77 -7.03
C GLY A 91 -2.87 2.55 -7.87
N GLU A 92 -2.60 2.73 -9.16
CA GLU A 92 -3.64 3.11 -10.11
C GLU A 92 -4.58 1.92 -10.35
N THR A 93 -5.80 2.02 -9.86
CA THR A 93 -6.80 0.94 -9.90
C THR A 93 -7.99 1.26 -10.79
N ARG A 94 -8.07 2.47 -11.37
CA ARG A 94 -9.12 2.81 -12.33
C ARG A 94 -8.89 2.06 -13.63
N SER A 95 -9.98 1.60 -14.22
CA SER A 95 -9.97 0.94 -15.53
C SER A 95 -9.79 1.97 -16.66
N GLY A 96 -9.35 1.49 -17.83
CA GLY A 96 -9.26 2.31 -19.05
C GLY A 96 -8.11 3.31 -19.10
N GLN A 97 -7.12 3.21 -18.20
CA GLN A 97 -5.93 4.05 -18.26
C GLN A 97 -4.93 3.52 -19.31
N SER A 98 -3.98 4.37 -19.70
CA SER A 98 -2.91 3.95 -20.61
C SER A 98 -1.88 3.05 -19.91
N GLU A 99 -1.14 2.27 -20.70
CA GLU A 99 -0.07 1.41 -20.19
C GLU A 99 1.01 2.21 -19.44
N ALA A 100 1.33 3.43 -19.87
CA ALA A 100 2.28 4.30 -19.18
C ALA A 100 1.80 4.70 -17.78
N VAL A 101 0.50 5.01 -17.64
CA VAL A 101 -0.11 5.34 -16.34
C VAL A 101 -0.05 4.13 -15.41
N TYR A 102 -0.33 2.92 -15.90
CA TYR A 102 -0.20 1.71 -15.07
C TYR A 102 1.25 1.35 -14.76
N GLN A 103 2.18 1.57 -15.69
CA GLN A 103 3.60 1.37 -15.45
C GLN A 103 4.11 2.23 -14.30
N ASP A 104 3.78 3.52 -14.29
CA ASP A 104 4.19 4.42 -13.22
C ASP A 104 3.38 4.17 -11.94
N GLY A 105 2.05 4.13 -12.05
CA GLY A 105 1.12 4.08 -10.93
C GLY A 105 1.00 2.71 -10.25
N ILE A 106 1.53 1.64 -10.84
CA ILE A 106 1.54 0.30 -10.23
C ILE A 106 2.98 -0.21 -10.10
N LEU A 107 3.68 -0.40 -11.23
CA LEU A 107 4.96 -1.11 -11.22
C LEU A 107 6.08 -0.27 -10.59
N LYS A 108 6.30 0.95 -11.10
CA LYS A 108 7.38 1.83 -10.66
C LYS A 108 7.22 2.21 -9.19
N LEU A 109 6.02 2.64 -8.79
CA LEU A 109 5.67 2.93 -7.40
C LEU A 109 6.00 1.74 -6.48
N SER A 110 5.50 0.55 -6.80
CA SER A 110 5.67 -0.61 -5.91
C SER A 110 7.13 -1.03 -5.82
N LEU A 111 7.88 -0.90 -6.92
CA LEU A 111 9.33 -1.16 -6.96
C LEU A 111 10.11 -0.19 -6.07
N TYR A 112 9.79 1.10 -6.08
CA TYR A 112 10.46 2.06 -5.20
C TYR A 112 10.17 1.76 -3.74
N CYS A 113 8.90 1.54 -3.39
CA CYS A 113 8.52 1.23 -2.02
C CYS A 113 9.15 -0.08 -1.51
N ALA A 114 9.12 -1.14 -2.31
CA ALA A 114 9.72 -2.42 -1.95
C ALA A 114 11.25 -2.31 -1.79
N ARG A 115 11.94 -1.56 -2.66
CA ARG A 115 13.39 -1.31 -2.52
C ARG A 115 13.74 -0.56 -1.24
N GLU A 116 12.95 0.45 -0.86
CA GLU A 116 13.18 1.19 0.38
C GLU A 116 12.93 0.32 1.62
N ALA A 117 11.94 -0.59 1.56
CA ALA A 117 11.70 -1.59 2.61
C ALA A 117 12.86 -2.59 2.74
N VAL A 118 13.36 -3.12 1.61
CA VAL A 118 14.52 -4.05 1.59
C VAL A 118 15.77 -3.39 2.18
N LYS A 119 16.11 -2.16 1.75
CA LYS A 119 17.26 -1.41 2.28
C LYS A 119 17.22 -1.26 3.80
N ARG A 120 16.02 -1.10 4.36
CA ARG A 120 15.79 -0.93 5.81
C ARG A 120 15.48 -2.23 6.54
N LYS A 121 15.46 -3.36 5.83
CA LYS A 121 15.12 -4.70 6.35
C LYS A 121 13.73 -4.75 7.01
N ILE A 122 12.75 -4.09 6.40
CA ILE A 122 11.37 -4.03 6.89
C ILE A 122 10.53 -5.08 6.16
N ARG A 123 9.62 -5.74 6.88
CA ARG A 123 8.65 -6.64 6.25
C ARG A 123 7.73 -5.85 5.31
N PHE A 124 7.60 -6.28 4.07
CA PHE A 124 6.79 -5.62 3.05
C PHE A 124 5.65 -6.53 2.58
N ILE A 125 4.42 -6.01 2.61
CA ILE A 125 3.24 -6.67 2.07
C ILE A 125 2.72 -5.84 0.89
N GLU A 126 2.74 -6.42 -0.29
CA GLU A 126 2.14 -5.84 -1.50
C GLU A 126 0.69 -6.29 -1.64
N LEU A 127 -0.24 -5.35 -1.79
CA LEU A 127 -1.61 -5.68 -2.14
C LEU A 127 -1.73 -5.95 -3.65
N SER A 128 -1.98 -7.21 -3.99
CA SER A 128 -2.14 -7.67 -5.37
C SER A 128 -3.59 -7.53 -5.87
N SER A 129 -3.95 -8.26 -6.93
CA SER A 129 -5.29 -8.28 -7.52
C SER A 129 -5.90 -9.68 -7.48
N GLY A 130 -7.23 -9.77 -7.37
CA GLY A 130 -7.96 -11.03 -7.55
C GLY A 130 -8.16 -11.43 -9.01
N ASN A 131 -7.92 -10.54 -9.98
CA ASN A 131 -8.15 -10.80 -11.40
C ASN A 131 -6.98 -11.55 -12.05
N MET A 132 -6.38 -12.50 -11.33
CA MET A 132 -5.21 -13.31 -11.76
C MET A 132 -5.60 -14.50 -12.61
N ASN A 133 -6.88 -14.84 -12.65
CA ASN A 133 -7.45 -15.84 -13.53
C ASN A 133 -8.95 -15.55 -13.71
N SER A 134 -9.55 -16.03 -14.81
CA SER A 134 -10.98 -15.90 -15.13
C SER A 134 -11.73 -17.24 -15.08
N LEU A 135 -11.08 -18.32 -14.62
CA LEU A 135 -11.71 -19.62 -14.45
C LEU A 135 -12.85 -19.54 -13.43
N ASN A 136 -13.98 -20.18 -13.76
CA ASN A 136 -15.14 -20.28 -12.88
C ASN A 136 -14.99 -21.41 -11.85
N ARG A 137 -13.87 -21.42 -11.13
CA ARG A 137 -13.56 -22.35 -10.03
C ARG A 137 -12.64 -21.68 -9.01
N MET A 138 -12.52 -22.28 -7.83
CA MET A 138 -11.55 -21.85 -6.83
C MET A 138 -10.13 -21.90 -7.40
N HIS A 139 -9.39 -20.80 -7.27
CA HIS A 139 -8.01 -20.63 -7.74
C HIS A 139 -7.08 -20.56 -6.53
N ARG A 140 -5.95 -21.28 -6.58
CA ARG A 140 -4.93 -21.36 -5.52
C ARG A 140 -3.64 -20.65 -5.95
N GLU A 141 -2.78 -20.35 -4.99
CA GLU A 141 -1.49 -19.69 -5.23
C GLU A 141 -0.55 -20.49 -6.13
N SER A 142 -0.71 -21.82 -6.17
CA SER A 142 0.03 -22.72 -7.04
C SER A 142 -0.52 -22.82 -8.47
N ASP A 143 -1.73 -22.31 -8.71
CA ASP A 143 -2.40 -22.46 -10.00
C ASP A 143 -1.79 -21.50 -11.04
N PRO A 144 -1.89 -21.83 -12.35
CA PRO A 144 -1.44 -20.94 -13.42
C PRO A 144 -2.10 -19.56 -13.35
N VAL A 145 -1.27 -18.53 -13.49
CA VAL A 145 -1.70 -17.12 -13.44
C VAL A 145 -1.86 -16.57 -14.86
N ALA A 146 -3.07 -16.16 -15.19
CA ALA A 146 -3.48 -15.59 -16.47
C ALA A 146 -4.37 -14.35 -16.23
N PRO A 147 -3.76 -13.17 -15.92
CA PRO A 147 -4.51 -11.99 -15.52
C PRO A 147 -5.32 -11.41 -16.69
N TRP A 148 -6.59 -11.06 -16.42
CA TRP A 148 -7.56 -10.71 -17.46
C TRP A 148 -7.94 -9.23 -17.49
N THR A 149 -7.39 -8.40 -16.60
CA THR A 149 -7.54 -6.93 -16.63
C THR A 149 -6.17 -6.26 -16.78
N SER A 150 -6.13 -5.04 -17.33
CA SER A 150 -4.86 -4.29 -17.45
C SER A 150 -4.19 -4.08 -16.10
N VAL A 151 -4.95 -3.65 -15.08
CA VAL A 151 -4.46 -3.50 -13.70
C VAL A 151 -3.82 -4.80 -13.18
N ALA A 152 -4.47 -5.95 -13.39
CA ALA A 152 -3.94 -7.23 -12.92
C ALA A 152 -2.70 -7.69 -13.67
N LYS A 153 -2.60 -7.41 -14.98
CA LYS A 153 -1.37 -7.66 -15.76
C LYS A 153 -0.18 -6.91 -15.15
N TRP A 154 -0.37 -5.66 -14.74
CA TRP A 154 0.67 -4.87 -14.09
C TRP A 154 0.94 -5.29 -12.64
N LYS A 155 -0.08 -5.61 -11.84
CA LYS A 155 0.11 -6.18 -10.49
C LYS A 155 0.82 -7.54 -10.51
N ARG A 156 0.58 -8.36 -11.53
CA ARG A 156 1.32 -9.62 -11.73
C ARG A 156 2.81 -9.36 -11.97
N ARG A 157 3.18 -8.33 -12.75
CA ARG A 157 4.58 -7.93 -12.93
C ARG A 157 5.24 -7.59 -11.61
N VAL A 158 4.55 -6.89 -10.70
CA VAL A 158 5.06 -6.62 -9.35
C VAL A 158 5.28 -7.92 -8.56
N SER A 159 4.30 -8.83 -8.60
CA SER A 159 4.28 -10.04 -7.76
C SER A 159 5.35 -11.09 -8.10
N ILE A 160 5.98 -11.01 -9.28
CA ILE A 160 7.05 -11.93 -9.71
C ILE A 160 8.45 -11.35 -9.54
N ILE A 161 8.56 -10.11 -9.07
CA ILE A 161 9.86 -9.48 -8.86
C ILE A 161 10.44 -9.99 -7.54
N THR A 162 11.65 -10.51 -7.63
CA THR A 162 12.46 -10.90 -6.48
C THR A 162 13.49 -9.81 -6.20
N PHE A 163 13.61 -9.41 -4.94
CA PHE A 163 14.69 -8.56 -4.49
C PHE A 163 15.81 -9.44 -3.90
N PRO A 164 17.09 -9.15 -4.22
CA PRO A 164 18.22 -9.83 -3.62
C PRO A 164 18.33 -9.56 -2.12
#